data_AF-A0A448Z9D9-F1
#
_entry.id   AF-A0A448Z9D9-F1
#
_cell.length_a   1.000
_cell.length_b   1.000
_cell.length_c   1.000
_cell.angle_alpha   90.00
_cell.angle_beta   90.00
_cell.angle_gamma   90.00
#
_symmetry.space_group_name_H-M   'P 1'
#
loop_
_entity.id
_entity.type
_entity.pdbx_description
1 polymer ?
#
loop_
_entity_poly.entity_id
_entity_poly.type
_entity_poly.pdbx_seq_one_letter_code
_entity_poly.pdbx_strand_id
1 'polypeptide(L)'
;MAAILCTTIGDLISKCCSAMTVPCEACGKGCNELGKLCGKGCSEFGNLMCTPFMPYIAVTFMLNTPSVVYAIKSAQSYGCSYSLFRWLVVNAAFAVSHMVAALYIVKLIQEPTAAETAPETATINATTGLRAAEEGQSAQGTNNNFYVLNSDEGNVPGGANSFKRIKYVLCYDKGMAVYIVIFLTWVVWMGIGVSRRLFSGDANDDYECDEMLHFMNLAIAVGYVWMGLVGTAFCCSLCCLR
;
A
#
# COMPACT_ATOMS: atom_id res chain seq x y z
N MET A 1 6.75 1.22 22.13
CA MET A 1 5.32 0.83 22.09
C MET A 1 4.83 0.37 20.71
N ALA A 2 5.34 0.93 19.59
CA ALA A 2 4.96 0.48 18.23
C ALA A 2 5.22 -1.03 17.95
N ALA A 3 6.30 -1.60 18.51
CA ALA A 3 6.66 -3.00 18.25
C ALA A 3 5.62 -4.04 18.74
N ILE A 4 4.89 -3.74 19.81
CA ILE A 4 3.87 -4.64 20.40
C ILE A 4 2.61 -4.66 19.51
N LEU A 5 2.19 -3.50 19.01
CA LEU A 5 1.09 -3.38 18.04
C LEU A 5 1.38 -4.20 16.77
N CYS A 6 2.62 -4.18 16.27
CA CYS A 6 2.99 -4.94 15.07
C CYS A 6 2.89 -6.46 15.26
N THR A 7 3.20 -7.00 16.44
CA THR A 7 3.09 -8.44 16.70
C THR A 7 1.63 -8.90 16.76
N THR A 8 0.75 -8.18 17.47
CA THR A 8 -0.65 -8.56 17.61
C THR A 8 -1.42 -8.47 16.29
N ILE A 9 -1.10 -7.47 15.47
CA ILE A 9 -1.69 -7.29 14.13
C ILE A 9 -1.24 -8.43 13.19
N GLY A 10 0.01 -8.89 13.29
CA GLY A 10 0.53 -9.98 12.45
C GLY A 10 -0.23 -11.30 12.63
N ASP A 11 -0.54 -11.67 13.87
CA ASP A 11 -1.26 -12.92 14.19
C ASP A 11 -2.72 -12.89 13.73
N LEU A 12 -3.39 -11.73 13.86
CA LEU A 12 -4.74 -11.50 13.34
C LEU A 12 -4.80 -11.62 11.82
N ILE A 13 -3.85 -10.98 11.14
CA ILE A 13 -3.73 -11.03 9.67
C ILE A 13 -3.53 -12.48 9.22
N SER A 14 -2.58 -13.22 9.83
CA SER A 14 -2.28 -14.61 9.46
C SER A 14 -3.49 -15.55 9.49
N LYS A 15 -4.44 -15.34 10.41
CA LYS A 15 -5.67 -16.14 10.50
C LYS A 15 -6.73 -15.72 9.46
N CYS A 16 -6.84 -14.43 9.17
CA CYS A 16 -7.72 -13.93 8.11
C CYS A 16 -7.24 -14.32 6.70
N CYS A 17 -5.92 -14.47 6.50
CA CYS A 17 -5.33 -14.77 5.19
C CYS A 17 -5.89 -16.04 4.56
N SER A 18 -6.11 -17.12 5.33
CA SER A 18 -6.58 -18.41 4.80
C SER A 18 -7.93 -18.34 4.10
N ALA A 19 -8.79 -17.39 4.50
CA ALA A 19 -10.11 -17.18 3.89
C ALA A 19 -10.07 -16.22 2.69
N MET A 20 -9.00 -15.43 2.53
CA MET A 20 -8.95 -14.29 1.60
C MET A 20 -7.99 -14.49 0.42
N THR A 21 -7.42 -15.69 0.22
CA THR A 21 -6.51 -15.99 -0.90
C THR A 21 -7.21 -16.25 -2.25
N VAL A 22 -8.50 -16.62 -2.24
CA VAL A 22 -9.28 -16.94 -3.46
C VAL A 22 -9.30 -15.79 -4.49
N PRO A 23 -9.48 -14.51 -4.12
CA PRO A 23 -9.47 -13.38 -5.06
C PRO A 23 -8.08 -13.14 -5.68
N CYS A 24 -7.00 -13.44 -4.95
CA CYS A 24 -5.64 -13.21 -5.44
C CYS A 24 -5.28 -14.16 -6.60
N GLU A 25 -5.73 -15.42 -6.56
CA GLU A 25 -5.51 -16.37 -7.65
C GLU A 25 -6.27 -16.00 -8.93
N ALA A 26 -7.49 -15.47 -8.79
CA ALA A 26 -8.28 -14.98 -9.92
C ALA A 26 -7.63 -13.73 -10.57
N CYS A 27 -7.06 -12.83 -9.77
CA CYS A 27 -6.44 -11.60 -10.25
C CYS A 27 -5.16 -11.86 -11.05
N GLY A 28 -4.34 -12.85 -10.63
CA GLY A 28 -3.11 -13.23 -11.33
C GLY A 28 -3.34 -13.74 -12.76
N LYS A 29 -4.44 -14.48 -13.00
CA LYS A 29 -4.80 -14.95 -14.35
C LYS A 29 -5.25 -13.80 -15.27
N GLY A 30 -5.96 -12.81 -14.73
CA GLY A 30 -6.43 -11.65 -15.49
C GLY A 30 -5.31 -10.70 -15.95
N CYS A 31 -4.28 -10.52 -15.11
CA CYS A 31 -3.18 -9.60 -15.42
C CYS A 31 -2.35 -10.02 -16.65
N ASN A 32 -2.16 -11.33 -16.86
CA ASN A 32 -1.38 -11.84 -18.00
C ASN A 32 -2.05 -11.57 -19.36
N GLU A 33 -3.39 -11.49 -19.39
CA GLU A 33 -4.13 -11.15 -20.62
C GLU A 33 -4.33 -9.64 -20.77
N LEU A 34 -4.58 -8.91 -19.67
CA LEU A 34 -4.72 -7.44 -19.72
C LEU A 34 -3.41 -6.74 -20.12
N GLY A 35 -2.26 -7.28 -19.72
CA GLY A 35 -0.93 -6.76 -20.06
C GLY A 35 -0.64 -6.72 -21.56
N LYS A 36 -1.31 -7.54 -22.38
CA LYS A 36 -1.17 -7.52 -23.85
C LYS A 36 -1.93 -6.36 -24.51
N LEU A 37 -2.95 -5.80 -23.86
CA LEU A 37 -3.84 -4.77 -24.42
C LEU A 37 -3.41 -3.34 -24.10
N CYS A 38 -2.66 -3.11 -23.02
CA CYS A 38 -2.27 -1.76 -22.61
C CYS A 38 -0.90 -1.38 -23.21
N GLY A 39 -0.91 -0.54 -24.26
CA GLY A 39 0.30 -0.04 -24.93
C GLY A 39 1.21 0.84 -24.06
N LYS A 40 2.30 1.35 -24.65
CA LYS A 40 3.45 2.03 -24.00
C LYS A 40 3.16 3.12 -22.95
N GLY A 41 1.98 3.75 -22.94
CA GLY A 41 1.59 4.75 -21.92
C GLY A 41 0.96 4.16 -20.66
N CYS A 42 0.41 2.94 -20.72
CA CYS A 42 -0.13 2.22 -19.57
C CYS A 42 0.94 1.48 -18.77
N SER A 43 2.20 1.40 -19.22
CA SER A 43 3.15 0.45 -18.65
C SER A 43 3.38 0.70 -17.15
N GLU A 44 3.49 1.95 -16.70
CA GLU A 44 3.73 2.23 -15.28
C GLU A 44 2.50 1.97 -14.40
N PHE A 45 1.33 2.51 -14.77
CA PHE A 45 0.12 2.33 -13.97
C PHE A 45 -0.45 0.90 -14.08
N GLY A 46 -0.33 0.29 -15.26
CA GLY A 46 -0.69 -1.11 -15.51
C GLY A 46 0.17 -2.07 -14.70
N ASN A 47 1.49 -1.81 -14.61
CA ASN A 47 2.37 -2.57 -13.71
C ASN A 47 1.95 -2.42 -12.25
N LEU A 48 1.52 -1.23 -11.84
CA LEU A 48 1.01 -0.99 -10.48
C LEU A 48 -0.27 -1.79 -10.17
N MET A 49 -1.17 -1.91 -11.16
CA MET A 49 -2.42 -2.66 -11.06
C MET A 49 -2.23 -4.17 -11.17
N CYS A 50 -1.06 -4.64 -11.62
CA CYS A 50 -0.71 -6.07 -11.59
C CYS A 50 -0.08 -6.51 -10.27
N THR A 51 -0.05 -5.64 -9.26
CA THR A 51 0.58 -5.92 -7.96
C THR A 51 -0.42 -6.52 -6.97
N PRO A 52 0.04 -7.27 -5.96
CA PRO A 52 -0.84 -7.75 -4.88
C PRO A 52 -1.56 -6.61 -4.11
N PHE A 53 -1.12 -5.35 -4.30
CA PHE A 53 -1.74 -4.15 -3.73
C PHE A 53 -2.81 -3.51 -4.61
N MET A 54 -3.14 -4.08 -5.77
CA MET A 54 -4.20 -3.58 -6.64
C MET A 54 -5.52 -3.33 -5.89
N PRO A 55 -6.04 -4.26 -5.05
CA PRO A 55 -7.29 -4.02 -4.33
C PRO A 55 -7.23 -2.79 -3.41
N TYR A 56 -6.09 -2.60 -2.74
CA TYR A 56 -5.86 -1.44 -1.87
C TYR A 56 -5.86 -0.12 -2.65
N ILE A 57 -5.18 -0.06 -3.79
CA ILE A 57 -5.15 1.12 -4.66
C ILE A 57 -6.55 1.37 -5.23
N ALA A 58 -7.20 0.35 -5.80
CA ALA A 58 -8.51 0.47 -6.42
C ALA A 58 -9.56 0.99 -5.43
N VAL A 59 -9.64 0.41 -4.23
CA VAL A 59 -10.55 0.87 -3.16
C VAL A 59 -10.25 2.31 -2.76
N THR A 60 -8.97 2.66 -2.62
CA THR A 60 -8.59 4.02 -2.22
C THR A 60 -8.99 5.05 -3.27
N PHE A 61 -8.69 4.81 -4.54
CA PHE A 61 -9.05 5.73 -5.61
C PHE A 61 -10.57 5.80 -5.81
N MET A 62 -11.24 4.65 -5.89
CA MET A 62 -12.68 4.58 -6.13
C MET A 62 -13.49 5.33 -5.06
N LEU A 63 -13.14 5.17 -3.77
CA LEU A 63 -13.92 5.78 -2.69
C LEU A 63 -13.48 7.19 -2.33
N ASN A 64 -12.25 7.61 -2.64
CA ASN A 64 -11.84 9.00 -2.42
C ASN A 64 -12.19 9.93 -3.61
N THR A 65 -12.41 9.40 -4.82
CA THR A 65 -12.77 10.20 -6.01
C THR A 65 -14.08 10.98 -5.83
N PRO A 66 -15.17 10.39 -5.29
CA PRO A 66 -16.41 11.13 -5.03
C PRO A 66 -16.19 12.39 -4.19
N SER A 67 -15.38 12.34 -3.13
CA SER A 67 -15.07 13.51 -2.28
C SER A 67 -14.46 14.67 -3.09
N VAL A 68 -13.58 14.37 -4.04
CA VAL A 68 -12.98 15.38 -4.94
C VAL A 68 -14.04 15.94 -5.89
N VAL A 69 -14.87 15.07 -6.48
CA VAL A 69 -15.96 15.48 -7.38
C VAL A 69 -16.97 16.37 -6.66
N TYR A 70 -17.35 16.02 -5.42
CA TYR A 70 -18.27 16.82 -4.62
C TYR A 70 -17.71 18.18 -4.24
N ALA A 71 -16.41 18.27 -3.92
CA ALA A 71 -15.79 19.57 -3.69
C ALA A 71 -15.82 20.44 -4.96
N ILE A 72 -15.54 19.89 -6.13
CA ILE A 72 -15.61 20.61 -7.41
C ILE A 72 -17.04 21.08 -7.69
N LYS A 73 -18.04 20.18 -7.57
CA LYS A 73 -19.45 20.54 -7.77
C LYS A 73 -19.93 21.60 -6.78
N SER A 74 -19.48 21.52 -5.52
CA SER A 74 -19.85 22.49 -4.49
C SER A 74 -19.33 23.91 -4.78
N ALA A 75 -18.32 24.06 -5.64
CA ALA A 75 -17.84 25.38 -6.07
C ALA A 75 -18.86 26.14 -6.93
N GLN A 76 -19.85 25.45 -7.52
CA GLN A 76 -20.96 26.10 -8.25
C GLN A 76 -22.02 26.68 -7.31
N SER A 77 -22.07 26.21 -6.06
CA SER A 77 -23.10 26.58 -5.06
C SER A 77 -22.49 27.33 -3.85
N TYR A 78 -21.36 28.01 -4.02
CA TYR A 78 -20.60 28.65 -2.94
C TYR A 78 -21.38 29.71 -2.14
N GLY A 79 -22.45 30.27 -2.72
CA GLY A 79 -23.31 31.28 -2.07
C GLY A 79 -24.18 30.75 -0.93
N CYS A 80 -24.44 29.44 -0.90
CA CYS A 80 -25.36 28.81 0.05
C CYS A 80 -24.78 28.68 1.46
N SER A 81 -23.58 28.09 1.60
CA SER A 81 -22.92 27.97 2.91
C SER A 81 -21.41 27.86 2.77
N TYR A 82 -20.73 28.95 3.08
CA TYR A 82 -19.27 28.99 3.09
C TYR A 82 -18.66 27.95 4.05
N SER A 83 -19.35 27.64 5.15
CA SER A 83 -18.86 26.68 6.15
C SER A 83 -18.90 25.22 5.66
N LEU A 84 -19.90 24.86 4.84
CA LEU A 84 -20.04 23.54 4.22
C LEU A 84 -19.08 23.40 3.04
N PHE A 85 -19.02 24.41 2.18
CA PHE A 85 -18.05 24.47 1.08
C PHE A 85 -16.61 24.26 1.57
N ARG A 86 -16.20 25.03 2.60
CA ARG A 86 -14.87 24.88 3.20
C ARG A 86 -14.64 23.48 3.78
N TRP A 87 -15.68 22.85 4.33
CA TRP A 87 -15.57 21.49 4.84
C TRP A 87 -15.28 20.48 3.73
N LEU A 88 -16.01 20.56 2.62
CA LEU A 88 -15.84 19.70 1.44
C LEU A 88 -14.46 19.88 0.79
N VAL A 89 -13.97 21.11 0.66
CA VAL A 89 -12.65 21.40 0.08
C VAL A 89 -11.52 20.77 0.90
N VAL A 90 -11.56 20.93 2.23
CA VAL A 90 -10.55 20.31 3.10
C VAL A 90 -10.66 18.78 3.06
N ASN A 91 -11.87 18.22 3.01
CA ASN A 91 -12.06 16.78 2.86
C ASN A 91 -11.51 16.26 1.51
N ALA A 92 -11.66 17.02 0.42
CA ALA A 92 -11.07 16.68 -0.87
C ALA A 92 -9.53 16.70 -0.81
N ALA A 93 -8.92 17.63 -0.10
CA ALA A 93 -7.47 17.66 0.10
C ALA A 93 -6.96 16.42 0.86
N PHE A 94 -7.68 15.97 1.89
CA PHE A 94 -7.38 14.71 2.56
C PHE A 94 -7.55 13.50 1.64
N ALA A 95 -8.64 13.46 0.85
CA ALA A 95 -8.87 12.40 -0.14
C ALA A 95 -7.72 12.27 -1.15
N VAL A 96 -7.23 13.39 -1.70
CA VAL A 96 -6.05 13.40 -2.59
C VAL A 96 -4.80 12.92 -1.83
N SER A 97 -4.62 13.35 -0.58
CA SER A 97 -3.51 12.91 0.26
C SER A 97 -3.54 11.39 0.49
N HIS A 98 -4.71 10.79 0.68
CA HIS A 98 -4.86 9.33 0.79
C HIS A 98 -4.51 8.61 -0.51
N MET A 99 -4.92 9.13 -1.67
CA MET A 99 -4.55 8.57 -2.97
C MET A 99 -3.04 8.62 -3.20
N VAL A 100 -2.40 9.76 -2.93
CA VAL A 100 -0.94 9.94 -3.07
C VAL A 100 -0.19 9.03 -2.09
N ALA A 101 -0.64 8.95 -0.84
CA ALA A 101 -0.05 8.06 0.16
C ALA A 101 -0.16 6.59 -0.23
N ALA A 102 -1.28 6.17 -0.82
CA ALA A 102 -1.45 4.80 -1.30
C ALA A 102 -0.42 4.46 -2.39
N LEU A 103 -0.20 5.36 -3.36
CA LEU A 103 0.83 5.19 -4.37
C LEU A 103 2.24 5.15 -3.75
N TYR A 104 2.52 6.04 -2.79
CA TYR A 104 3.80 6.08 -2.08
C TYR A 104 4.08 4.78 -1.33
N ILE A 105 3.12 4.26 -0.57
CA ILE A 105 3.26 3.02 0.20
C ILE A 105 3.53 1.83 -0.75
N VAL A 106 2.79 1.74 -1.86
CA VAL A 106 2.99 0.65 -2.82
C VAL A 106 4.36 0.74 -3.49
N LYS A 107 4.79 1.94 -3.88
CA LYS A 107 6.13 2.16 -4.44
C LYS A 107 7.24 1.79 -3.45
N LEU A 108 7.10 2.19 -2.19
CA LEU A 108 8.08 1.91 -1.14
C LEU A 108 8.19 0.40 -0.83
N ILE A 109 7.09 -0.34 -0.92
CA ILE A 109 7.10 -1.81 -0.75
C ILE A 109 7.70 -2.51 -1.99
N GLN A 110 7.65 -1.91 -3.17
CA GLN A 110 8.24 -2.49 -4.38
C GLN A 110 9.74 -2.25 -4.46
N GLU A 111 10.23 -1.07 -4.10
CA GLU A 111 11.64 -0.68 -4.30
C GLU A 111 12.61 -1.42 -3.36
N PRO A 112 13.47 -2.34 -3.85
CA PRO A 112 14.40 -3.08 -3.00
C PRO A 112 15.26 -2.09 -2.21
N THR A 113 15.36 -2.29 -0.90
CA THR A 113 16.06 -1.37 0.00
C THR A 113 17.53 -1.31 -0.42
N ALA A 114 17.99 -0.17 -0.93
CA ALA A 114 19.37 0.03 -1.39
C ALA A 114 20.45 -0.27 -0.32
N ALA A 115 20.06 -0.41 0.94
CA ALA A 115 20.94 -0.83 2.02
C ALA A 115 21.46 -2.28 1.89
N GLU A 116 20.83 -3.13 1.07
CA GLU A 116 21.26 -4.52 0.86
C GLU A 116 22.24 -4.66 -0.33
N THR A 117 22.49 -3.57 -1.07
CA THR A 117 23.44 -3.55 -2.19
C THR A 117 24.82 -3.01 -1.82
N ALA A 118 25.08 -2.74 -0.53
CA ALA A 118 26.47 -2.61 -0.10
C ALA A 118 27.11 -4.00 -0.24
N PRO A 119 28.03 -4.22 -1.20
CA PRO A 119 28.68 -5.50 -1.32
C PRO A 119 29.44 -5.70 -0.02
N GLU A 120 29.03 -6.68 0.77
CA GLU A 120 29.85 -7.26 1.81
C GLU A 120 30.98 -8.01 1.08
N THR A 121 31.89 -7.25 0.47
CA THR A 121 33.23 -7.70 0.11
C THR A 121 34.00 -7.83 1.41
N ALA A 122 33.51 -8.67 2.33
CA ALA A 122 34.36 -9.30 3.31
C ALA A 122 35.25 -10.24 2.51
N THR A 123 36.34 -9.67 1.98
CA THR A 123 37.48 -10.42 1.48
C THR A 123 37.96 -11.27 2.65
N ILE A 124 37.43 -12.49 2.75
CA ILE A 124 38.02 -13.53 3.58
C ILE A 124 39.35 -13.83 2.87
N ASN A 125 40.38 -13.09 3.24
CA ASN A 125 41.75 -13.51 3.01
C ASN A 125 41.94 -14.79 3.82
N ALA A 126 41.54 -15.91 3.23
CA ALA A 126 41.96 -17.22 3.64
C ALA A 126 43.48 -17.24 3.48
N THR A 127 44.17 -16.88 4.56
CA THR A 127 45.60 -17.06 4.69
C THR A 127 45.81 -18.55 4.89
N THR A 128 45.76 -19.30 3.80
CA THR A 128 46.24 -20.67 3.74
C THR A 128 47.76 -20.62 3.93
N GLY A 129 48.18 -20.82 5.17
CA GLY A 129 49.56 -21.16 5.48
C GLY A 129 49.90 -22.49 4.83
N LEU A 130 50.49 -22.46 3.64
CA LEU A 130 51.20 -23.59 3.06
C LEU A 130 52.44 -23.88 3.93
N ARG A 131 52.45 -25.02 4.60
CA ARG A 131 53.67 -25.78 4.85
C ARG A 131 53.78 -26.85 3.76
N ALA A 132 54.91 -26.81 3.07
CA ALA A 132 55.30 -27.70 1.99
C ALA A 132 55.61 -29.12 2.47
N ALA A 133 55.31 -30.09 1.60
CA ALA A 133 55.83 -31.46 1.41
C ALA A 133 54.65 -32.32 0.91
N GLU A 134 54.71 -33.19 -0.08
CA GLU A 134 55.76 -33.71 -0.97
C GLU A 134 55.03 -34.41 -2.14
N GLU A 135 55.81 -34.92 -3.08
CA GLU A 135 55.48 -35.51 -4.38
C GLU A 135 54.40 -36.61 -4.43
N GLY A 136 53.75 -36.72 -5.60
CA GLY A 136 53.44 -38.04 -6.17
C GLY A 136 52.03 -38.25 -6.75
N GLN A 137 52.00 -38.54 -8.06
CA GLN A 137 51.03 -39.36 -8.78
C GLN A 137 49.70 -38.74 -9.29
N SER A 138 49.77 -38.32 -10.55
CA SER A 138 48.94 -38.78 -11.68
C SER A 138 47.67 -39.57 -11.33
N ALA A 139 46.52 -38.89 -11.40
CA ALA A 139 45.26 -39.55 -11.75
C ALA A 139 44.36 -38.60 -12.55
N GLN A 140 43.99 -39.10 -13.72
CA GLN A 140 43.06 -38.59 -14.70
C GLN A 140 41.71 -38.27 -14.04
N GLY A 141 41.42 -36.99 -13.81
CA GLY A 141 40.13 -36.50 -13.35
C GLY A 141 39.49 -35.66 -14.44
N THR A 142 38.54 -36.23 -15.17
CA THR A 142 37.69 -35.51 -16.12
C THR A 142 37.04 -34.34 -15.42
N ASN A 143 37.41 -33.12 -15.85
CA ASN A 143 36.77 -31.86 -15.49
C ASN A 143 35.37 -31.81 -16.09
N ASN A 144 34.47 -32.65 -15.58
CA ASN A 144 33.06 -32.36 -15.62
C ASN A 144 32.85 -31.24 -14.62
N ASN A 145 33.03 -30.00 -15.10
CA ASN A 145 32.28 -28.87 -14.60
C ASN A 145 30.80 -29.19 -14.89
N PHE A 146 30.26 -30.13 -14.13
CA PHE A 146 28.88 -30.20 -13.80
C PHE A 146 28.66 -28.89 -13.07
N TYR A 147 28.28 -27.87 -13.84
CA TYR A 147 27.39 -26.86 -13.33
C TYR A 147 26.18 -27.68 -12.88
N VAL A 148 26.23 -28.10 -11.60
CA VAL A 148 25.03 -28.11 -10.78
C VAL A 148 24.53 -26.70 -11.04
N LEU A 149 23.62 -26.56 -12.00
CA LEU A 149 22.50 -25.69 -11.76
C LEU A 149 21.94 -26.29 -10.48
N ASN A 150 22.48 -25.80 -9.36
CA ASN A 150 21.65 -25.49 -8.26
C ASN A 150 20.55 -24.74 -8.98
N SER A 151 19.42 -25.43 -9.17
CA SER A 151 18.15 -24.89 -8.80
C SER A 151 18.32 -24.39 -7.36
N ASP A 152 19.18 -23.38 -7.18
CA ASP A 152 19.03 -22.35 -6.21
C ASP A 152 17.57 -22.03 -6.43
N GLU A 153 16.81 -22.22 -5.37
CA GLU A 153 15.52 -21.60 -5.21
C GLU A 153 15.66 -20.06 -5.21
N GLY A 154 16.77 -19.48 -5.69
CA GLY A 154 16.79 -18.76 -6.96
C GLY A 154 15.65 -17.81 -7.20
N ASN A 155 15.46 -16.95 -6.21
CA ASN A 155 15.06 -15.57 -6.41
C ASN A 155 13.74 -15.38 -7.13
N VAL A 156 12.65 -15.86 -6.52
CA VAL A 156 11.55 -14.91 -6.34
C VAL A 156 12.02 -13.94 -5.25
N PRO A 157 12.27 -12.66 -5.54
CA PRO A 157 12.64 -11.67 -4.52
C PRO A 157 11.45 -11.45 -3.58
N GLY A 158 11.34 -12.34 -2.60
CA GLY A 158 10.19 -12.46 -1.70
C GLY A 158 10.38 -13.61 -0.72
N GLY A 159 11.62 -13.90 -0.29
CA GLY A 159 11.87 -14.90 0.75
C GLY A 159 11.18 -14.55 2.07
N ALA A 160 11.28 -15.44 3.07
CA ALA A 160 10.71 -15.33 4.43
C ALA A 160 11.02 -14.01 5.21
N ASN A 161 11.69 -13.05 4.58
CA ASN A 161 12.01 -11.71 5.04
C ASN A 161 11.02 -10.61 4.58
N SER A 162 10.03 -10.89 3.72
CA SER A 162 9.04 -9.87 3.26
C SER A 162 8.33 -9.16 4.42
N PHE A 163 7.99 -9.90 5.48
CA PHE A 163 7.35 -9.32 6.67
C PHE A 163 8.31 -8.42 7.48
N LYS A 164 9.61 -8.75 7.54
CA LYS A 164 10.61 -7.86 8.17
C LYS A 164 10.70 -6.53 7.44
N ARG A 165 10.63 -6.56 6.10
CA ARG A 165 10.66 -5.36 5.25
C ARG A 165 9.41 -4.51 5.44
N ILE A 166 8.21 -5.11 5.45
CA ILE A 166 6.96 -4.38 5.72
C ILE A 166 6.98 -3.76 7.12
N LYS A 167 7.42 -4.50 8.14
CA LYS A 167 7.56 -3.96 9.50
C LYS A 167 8.56 -2.81 9.54
N TYR A 168 9.67 -2.92 8.81
CA TYR A 168 10.65 -1.83 8.71
C TYR A 168 10.02 -0.57 8.10
N VAL A 169 9.32 -0.72 6.98
CA VAL A 169 8.61 0.38 6.31
C VAL A 169 7.55 1.00 7.24
N LEU A 170 6.67 0.20 7.84
CA LEU A 170 5.59 0.74 8.68
C LEU A 170 6.07 1.40 9.97
N CYS A 171 7.18 0.94 10.55
CA CYS A 171 7.66 1.43 11.84
C CYS A 171 8.75 2.51 11.75
N TYR A 172 9.59 2.46 10.73
CA TYR A 172 10.78 3.31 10.63
C TYR A 172 10.72 4.30 9.47
N ASP A 173 9.79 4.14 8.53
CA ASP A 173 9.65 5.12 7.44
C ASP A 173 9.06 6.44 7.96
N LYS A 174 9.77 7.54 7.68
CA LYS A 174 9.33 8.88 8.07
C LYS A 174 8.07 9.29 7.32
N GLY A 175 7.92 8.88 6.05
CA GLY A 175 6.74 9.16 5.24
C GLY A 175 5.49 8.49 5.81
N MET A 176 5.60 7.23 6.22
CA MET A 176 4.49 6.53 6.87
C MET A 176 4.07 7.19 8.19
N ALA A 177 5.04 7.65 9.00
CA ALA A 177 4.73 8.37 10.24
C ALA A 177 3.93 9.66 9.97
N VAL A 178 4.32 10.44 8.96
CA VAL A 178 3.58 11.64 8.53
C VAL A 178 2.17 11.27 8.06
N TYR A 179 2.03 10.19 7.29
CA TYR A 179 0.73 9.73 6.81
C TYR A 179 -0.23 9.34 7.95
N ILE A 180 0.28 8.68 9.01
CA ILE A 180 -0.54 8.32 10.18
C ILE A 180 -1.12 9.59 10.84
N VAL A 181 -0.33 10.65 10.97
CA VAL A 181 -0.81 11.94 11.52
C VAL A 181 -1.89 12.56 10.63
N ILE A 182 -1.71 12.54 9.30
CA ILE A 182 -2.71 13.00 8.34
C ILE A 182 -4.00 12.19 8.49
N PHE A 183 -3.90 10.87 8.58
CA PHE A 183 -5.04 9.98 8.74
C PHE A 183 -5.80 10.24 10.04
N LEU A 184 -5.12 10.39 11.19
CA LEU A 184 -5.78 10.73 12.45
C LEU A 184 -6.46 12.11 12.41
N THR A 185 -5.81 13.09 11.78
CA THR A 185 -6.39 14.41 11.57
C THR A 185 -7.65 14.34 10.71
N TRP A 186 -7.64 13.52 9.66
CA TRP A 186 -8.80 13.26 8.81
C TRP A 186 -9.94 12.58 9.60
N VAL A 187 -9.65 11.61 10.47
CA VAL A 187 -10.68 10.98 11.34
C VAL A 187 -11.37 12.02 12.23
N VAL A 188 -10.60 12.92 12.85
CA VAL A 188 -11.17 14.03 13.64
C VAL A 188 -11.99 14.97 12.76
N TRP A 189 -11.53 15.26 11.54
CA TRP A 189 -12.24 16.10 10.57
C TRP A 189 -13.59 15.51 10.16
N MET A 190 -13.64 14.19 9.94
CA MET A 190 -14.87 13.45 9.68
C MET A 190 -15.83 13.52 10.87
N GLY A 191 -15.31 13.39 12.10
CA GLY A 191 -16.07 13.58 13.32
C GLY A 191 -16.72 14.96 13.41
N ILE A 192 -15.98 16.03 13.08
CA ILE A 192 -16.53 17.40 13.02
C ILE A 192 -17.67 17.50 12.00
N GLY A 193 -17.54 16.83 10.84
CA GLY A 193 -18.59 16.76 9.81
C GLY A 193 -19.87 16.10 10.34
N VAL A 194 -19.75 14.97 11.03
CA VAL A 194 -20.87 14.26 11.66
C VAL A 194 -21.50 15.13 12.76
N SER A 195 -20.69 15.74 13.63
CA SER A 195 -21.20 16.62 14.69
C SER A 195 -21.99 17.79 14.11
N ARG A 196 -21.50 18.45 13.05
CA ARG A 196 -22.27 19.50 12.37
C ARG A 196 -23.61 18.97 11.87
N ARG A 197 -23.63 17.79 11.24
CA ARG A 197 -24.88 17.22 10.75
C ARG A 197 -25.91 16.93 11.85
N LEU A 198 -25.45 16.47 13.01
CA LEU A 198 -26.29 16.14 14.15
C LEU A 198 -26.77 17.36 14.94
N PHE A 199 -25.94 18.41 15.05
CA PHE A 199 -26.24 19.59 15.87
C PHE A 199 -26.78 20.79 15.08
N SER A 200 -26.84 20.74 13.74
CA SER A 200 -27.50 21.77 12.92
C SER A 200 -29.03 21.66 12.89
N GLY A 201 -29.64 21.11 13.96
CA GLY A 201 -31.09 21.07 14.11
C GLY A 201 -31.67 22.49 14.14
N ASP A 202 -32.69 22.72 13.31
CA ASP A 202 -33.61 23.86 13.33
C ASP A 202 -33.16 25.18 12.65
N ALA A 203 -32.28 25.15 11.66
CA ALA A 203 -32.20 26.26 10.70
C ALA A 203 -33.31 26.11 9.64
N ASN A 204 -34.49 26.60 9.99
CA ASN A 204 -35.64 26.73 9.08
C ASN A 204 -35.25 27.52 7.80
N ASP A 205 -35.73 27.02 6.66
CA ASP A 205 -36.16 27.77 5.47
C ASP A 205 -35.24 28.02 4.25
N ASP A 206 -33.99 27.53 4.18
CA ASP A 206 -33.20 27.67 2.95
C ASP A 206 -33.10 26.36 2.14
N TYR A 207 -34.16 26.08 1.35
CA TYR A 207 -34.21 24.98 0.38
C TYR A 207 -33.03 24.96 -0.62
N GLU A 208 -32.39 26.11 -0.85
CA GLU A 208 -31.27 26.23 -1.79
C GLU A 208 -30.00 25.48 -1.32
N CYS A 209 -29.88 25.12 -0.02
CA CYS A 209 -28.69 24.47 0.53
C CYS A 209 -28.73 22.93 0.55
N ASP A 210 -29.82 22.31 0.11
CA ASP A 210 -30.04 20.86 0.28
C ASP A 210 -29.01 20.01 -0.50
N GLU A 211 -28.60 20.46 -1.68
CA GLU A 211 -27.61 19.75 -2.51
C GLU A 211 -26.22 19.67 -1.83
N MET A 212 -25.77 20.76 -1.18
CA MET A 212 -24.51 20.76 -0.43
C MET A 212 -24.57 19.84 0.79
N LEU A 213 -25.71 19.83 1.48
CA LEU A 213 -25.93 18.92 2.61
C LEU A 213 -25.90 17.46 2.14
N HIS A 214 -26.52 17.17 0.98
CA HIS A 214 -26.50 15.86 0.36
C HIS A 214 -25.06 15.41 0.04
N PHE A 215 -24.25 16.27 -0.58
CA PHE A 215 -22.83 15.98 -0.86
C PHE A 215 -22.01 15.71 0.41
N MET A 216 -22.24 16.49 1.46
CA MET A 216 -21.58 16.27 2.75
C MET A 216 -21.95 14.90 3.33
N ASN A 217 -23.24 14.55 3.38
CA ASN A 217 -23.70 13.27 3.92
C ASN A 217 -23.12 12.08 3.14
N LEU A 218 -23.10 12.18 1.82
CA LEU A 218 -22.57 11.13 0.96
C LEU A 218 -21.04 11.01 1.11
N ALA A 219 -20.31 12.13 1.16
CA ALA A 219 -18.87 12.14 1.45
C ALA A 219 -18.55 11.53 2.82
N ILE A 220 -19.36 11.81 3.85
CA ILE A 220 -19.23 11.21 5.18
C ILE A 220 -19.42 9.69 5.11
N ALA A 221 -20.52 9.24 4.51
CA ALA A 221 -20.84 7.82 4.38
C ALA A 221 -19.74 7.06 3.62
N VAL A 222 -19.31 7.59 2.47
CA VAL A 222 -18.25 6.99 1.66
C VAL A 222 -16.91 6.99 2.39
N GLY A 223 -16.58 8.03 3.15
CA GLY A 223 -15.37 8.07 3.97
C GLY A 223 -15.32 6.97 5.03
N TYR A 224 -16.42 6.72 5.75
CA TYR A 224 -16.47 5.60 6.71
C TYR A 224 -16.41 4.23 6.05
N VAL A 225 -17.09 4.06 4.90
CA VAL A 225 -16.99 2.83 4.10
C VAL A 225 -15.55 2.62 3.62
N TRP A 226 -14.88 3.67 3.15
CA TRP A 226 -13.47 3.62 2.78
C TRP A 226 -12.59 3.20 3.95
N MET A 227 -12.77 3.77 5.15
CA MET A 227 -11.99 3.42 6.32
C MET A 227 -12.07 1.91 6.65
N GLY A 228 -13.25 1.29 6.53
CA GLY A 228 -13.41 -0.15 6.72
C GLY A 228 -12.80 -0.99 5.60
N LEU A 229 -13.07 -0.61 4.35
CA LEU A 229 -12.61 -1.36 3.17
C LEU A 229 -11.11 -1.24 2.94
N VAL A 230 -10.50 -0.08 3.20
CA VAL A 230 -9.06 0.14 2.98
C VAL A 230 -8.22 -0.71 3.93
N GLY A 231 -8.63 -0.83 5.20
CA GLY A 231 -7.97 -1.69 6.17
C GLY A 231 -8.08 -3.16 5.76
N THR A 232 -9.26 -3.58 5.32
CA THR A 232 -9.50 -4.95 4.86
C THR A 232 -8.68 -5.25 3.61
N ALA A 233 -8.73 -4.39 2.59
CA ALA A 233 -7.99 -4.54 1.34
C ALA A 233 -6.46 -4.55 1.58
N PHE A 234 -5.95 -3.68 2.46
CA PHE A 234 -4.55 -3.68 2.84
C PHE A 234 -4.15 -5.00 3.54
N CYS A 235 -4.95 -5.49 4.48
CA CYS A 235 -4.72 -6.78 5.12
C CYS A 235 -4.75 -7.94 4.11
N CYS A 236 -5.69 -7.95 3.16
CA CYS A 236 -5.72 -8.94 2.07
C CYS A 236 -4.44 -8.89 1.23
N SER A 237 -3.98 -7.70 0.87
CA SER A 237 -2.75 -7.53 0.10
C SER A 237 -1.52 -8.04 0.85
N LEU A 238 -1.44 -7.79 2.16
CA LEU A 238 -0.36 -8.32 3.01
C LEU A 238 -0.42 -9.85 3.13
N CYS A 239 -1.61 -10.44 3.13
CA CYS A 239 -1.80 -11.88 3.13
C CYS A 239 -1.28 -12.54 1.84
N CYS A 240 -1.48 -11.91 0.69
CA CYS A 240 -1.04 -12.44 -0.60
C CYS A 240 0.47 -12.23 -0.87
N LEU A 241 1.17 -11.52 0.01
CA LEU A 241 2.63 -11.36 0.00
C LEU A 241 3.39 -12.47 0.74
N ARG A 242 2.66 -13.36 1.43
CA ARG A 242 3.20 -14.49 2.16
C ARG A 242 3.26 -15.72 1.27
#